data_AF-A0A953UGU4-F1
#
_entry.id   AF-A0A953UGU4-F1
#
_cell.length_a   1.000
_cell.length_b   1.000
_cell.length_c   1.000
_cell.angle_alpha   90.00
_cell.angle_beta   90.00
_cell.angle_gamma   90.00
#
_symmetry.space_group_name_H-M   'P 1'
#
loop_
_entity.id
_entity.type
_entity.pdbx_description
1 polymer ?
#
loop_
_entity_poly.entity_id
_entity_poly.type
_entity_poly.pdbx_seq_one_letter_code
_entity_poly.pdbx_strand_id
1 'polypeptide(L)'
;MSVWSEDFNGCSLEEVLRSQSENRAWSKELRLRTTALVNSRLANQINQADYTASRKLVQDEAAECRRRANLLDTQIFRLTVRPLPRQG
;
A
#
# COMPACT_ATOMS: atom_id res chain seq x y z
N MET A 1 -5.69 -0.47 14.13
CA MET A 1 -4.92 -0.69 12.89
C MET A 1 -4.06 -1.91 13.14
N SER A 2 -4.29 -3.01 12.40
CA SER A 2 -3.47 -4.22 12.55
C SER A 2 -2.00 -3.87 12.33
N VAL A 3 -1.11 -4.43 13.16
CA VAL A 3 0.34 -4.32 12.97
C VAL A 3 0.66 -4.96 11.62
N TRP A 4 1.03 -4.15 10.64
CA TRP A 4 1.49 -4.63 9.35
C TRP A 4 2.83 -5.36 9.56
N SER A 5 2.91 -6.63 9.18
CA SER A 5 4.17 -7.36 9.24
C SER A 5 5.07 -6.91 8.09
N GLU A 6 6.28 -6.46 8.42
CA GLU A 6 7.33 -6.19 7.43
C GLU A 6 8.17 -7.44 7.15
N ASP A 7 8.06 -8.45 8.01
CA ASP A 7 8.70 -9.74 7.83
C ASP A 7 7.74 -10.70 7.12
N PHE A 8 8.16 -11.12 5.93
CA PHE A 8 7.51 -12.15 5.12
C PHE A 8 8.39 -13.38 4.97
N ASN A 9 9.49 -13.47 5.73
CA ASN A 9 10.30 -14.68 5.76
C ASN A 9 9.47 -15.83 6.33
N GLY A 10 9.35 -16.90 5.56
CA GLY A 10 8.51 -18.05 5.93
C GLY A 10 7.02 -17.89 5.61
N CYS A 11 6.58 -16.74 5.08
CA CYS A 11 5.23 -16.63 4.50
C CYS A 11 5.13 -17.44 3.21
N SER A 12 3.99 -18.10 3.03
CA SER A 12 3.63 -18.73 1.78
C SER A 12 3.28 -17.70 0.70
N LEU A 13 3.33 -18.12 -0.58
CA LEU A 13 2.94 -17.27 -1.70
C LEU A 13 1.49 -16.78 -1.56
N GLU A 14 0.59 -17.62 -1.07
CA GLU A 14 -0.82 -17.26 -0.85
C GLU A 14 -0.97 -16.12 0.17
N GLU A 15 -0.23 -16.18 1.28
CA GLU A 15 -0.25 -15.14 2.30
C GLU A 15 0.27 -13.81 1.76
N VAL A 16 1.37 -13.83 1.00
CA VAL A 16 1.92 -12.63 0.36
C VAL A 16 0.94 -12.06 -0.67
N LEU A 17 0.26 -12.91 -1.45
CA LEU A 17 -0.76 -12.48 -2.42
C LEU A 17 -2.00 -11.87 -1.75
N ARG A 18 -2.42 -12.40 -0.59
CA ARG A 18 -3.49 -11.81 0.23
C ARG A 18 -3.08 -10.41 0.71
N SER A 19 -1.89 -10.27 1.28
CA SER A 19 -1.36 -8.96 1.70
C SER A 19 -1.22 -7.98 0.52
N GLN A 20 -0.85 -8.46 -0.67
CA GLN A 20 -0.83 -7.65 -1.89
C GLN A 20 -2.22 -7.19 -2.32
N SER A 21 -3.24 -8.04 -2.15
CA SER A 21 -4.64 -7.71 -2.44
C SER A 21 -5.17 -6.65 -1.46
N GLU A 22 -4.86 -6.78 -0.17
CA GLU A 22 -5.18 -5.79 0.86
C GLU A 22 -4.49 -4.45 0.59
N ASN A 23 -3.20 -4.46 0.24
CA ASN A 23 -2.48 -3.23 -0.10
C ASN A 23 -3.05 -2.55 -1.36
N ARG A 24 -3.51 -3.32 -2.36
CA ARG A 24 -4.22 -2.78 -3.52
C ARG A 24 -5.58 -2.18 -3.15
N ALA A 25 -6.32 -2.80 -2.24
CA ALA A 25 -7.58 -2.25 -1.74
C ALA A 25 -7.34 -0.92 -1.01
N TRP A 26 -6.30 -0.87 -0.17
CA TRP A 26 -5.90 0.37 0.51
C TRP A 26 -5.46 1.45 -0.48
N SER A 27 -4.70 1.11 -1.53
CA SER A 27 -4.32 2.07 -2.58
C SER A 27 -5.54 2.69 -3.27
N LYS A 28 -6.60 1.91 -3.52
CA LYS A 28 -7.87 2.42 -4.07
C LYS A 28 -8.54 3.38 -3.10
N GLU A 29 -8.62 3.02 -1.82
CA GLU A 29 -9.18 3.86 -0.76
C GLU A 29 -8.45 5.21 -0.66
N LEU A 30 -7.12 5.21 -0.71
CA LEU A 30 -6.33 6.45 -0.69
C LEU A 30 -6.63 7.39 -1.88
N ARG A 31 -6.86 6.82 -3.07
CA ARG A 31 -7.28 7.61 -4.24
C ARG A 31 -8.66 8.23 -4.02
N LEU A 32 -9.61 7.46 -3.48
CA LEU A 32 -10.94 7.98 -3.16
C LEU A 32 -10.88 9.09 -2.11
N ARG A 33 -10.10 8.91 -1.04
CA ARG A 33 -9.87 9.94 -0.01
C ARG A 33 -9.24 11.21 -0.59
N THR A 34 -8.27 11.07 -1.50
CA THR A 34 -7.66 12.22 -2.19
C THR A 34 -8.69 13.00 -2.97
N THR A 35 -9.53 12.32 -3.76
CA THR A 35 -10.61 12.95 -4.53
C THR A 35 -11.62 13.62 -3.61
N ALA A 36 -12.06 12.95 -2.55
CA ALA A 36 -12.98 13.51 -1.56
C ALA A 36 -12.42 14.77 -0.91
N LEU A 37 -11.14 14.75 -0.50
CA LEU A 37 -10.47 15.90 0.12
C LEU A 37 -10.41 17.12 -0.81
N VAL A 38 -10.08 16.90 -2.09
CA VAL A 38 -10.09 17.96 -3.11
C VAL A 38 -11.51 18.51 -3.31
N ASN A 39 -12.51 17.63 -3.41
CA ASN A 39 -13.90 18.04 -3.59
C ASN A 39 -14.42 18.84 -2.39
N SER A 40 -14.11 18.43 -1.15
CA SER A 40 -14.47 19.19 0.05
C SER A 40 -13.80 20.56 0.10
N ARG A 41 -12.56 20.68 -0.39
CA ARG A 41 -11.89 21.98 -0.50
C ARG A 41 -12.56 22.88 -1.53
N LEU A 42 -12.91 22.35 -2.70
CA LEU A 42 -13.63 23.08 -3.76
C LEU A 42 -15.03 23.51 -3.31
N ALA A 43 -15.70 22.69 -2.50
CA ALA A 43 -16.99 23.01 -1.90
C ALA A 43 -16.90 23.96 -0.70
N ASN A 44 -15.70 24.48 -0.36
CA ASN A 44 -15.44 25.32 0.81
C ASN A 44 -15.88 24.71 2.16
N GLN A 45 -16.01 23.38 2.24
CA GLN A 45 -16.35 22.67 3.48
C GLN A 45 -15.19 22.59 4.46
N ILE A 46 -13.97 22.71 3.95
CA ILE A 46 -12.73 22.71 4.73
C ILE A 46 -11.89 23.93 4.38
N ASN A 47 -11.18 24.45 5.39
CA ASN A 47 -10.28 25.58 5.18
C ASN A 47 -8.94 25.09 4.58
N GLN A 48 -8.06 26.05 4.25
CA GLN A 48 -6.77 25.74 3.63
C GLN A 48 -5.83 24.96 4.55
N ALA A 49 -5.86 25.23 5.86
CA ALA A 49 -5.02 24.56 6.84
C ALA A 49 -5.43 23.09 6.99
N ASP A 50 -6.74 22.84 7.13
CA ASP A 50 -7.31 21.49 7.22
C ASP A 50 -7.00 20.68 5.96
N TYR A 51 -7.15 21.29 4.78
CA TYR A 51 -6.78 20.67 3.52
C TYR A 51 -5.30 20.29 3.47
N THR A 52 -4.41 21.19 3.88
CA THR A 52 -2.96 20.96 3.83
C THR A 52 -2.52 19.87 4.81
N ALA A 53 -3.06 19.89 6.04
CA ALA A 53 -2.79 18.86 7.04
C ALA A 53 -3.28 17.48 6.57
N SER A 54 -4.51 17.40 6.08
CA SER A 54 -5.11 16.16 5.59
C SER A 54 -4.40 15.64 4.34
N ARG A 55 -3.99 16.53 3.44
CA ARG A 55 -3.25 16.16 2.24
C ARG A 55 -1.88 15.59 2.57
N LYS A 56 -1.19 16.14 3.58
CA LYS A 56 0.08 15.60 4.06
C LYS A 56 -0.09 14.18 4.59
N LEU A 57 -1.11 13.94 5.42
CA LEU A 57 -1.41 12.59 5.93
C LEU A 57 -1.68 11.59 4.79
N VAL A 58 -2.51 11.96 3.82
CA VAL A 58 -2.79 11.09 2.66
C VAL A 58 -1.53 10.84 1.81
N GLN A 59 -0.62 11.82 1.71
CA GLN A 59 0.66 11.63 1.03
C GLN A 59 1.59 10.66 1.77
N ASP A 60 1.66 10.77 3.10
CA ASP A 60 2.44 9.87 3.95
C ASP A 60 1.89 8.44 3.86
N GLU A 61 0.57 8.28 3.93
CA GLU A 61 -0.11 6.98 3.72
C GLU A 61 0.16 6.42 2.31
N ALA A 62 0.16 7.27 1.27
CA ALA A 62 0.45 6.84 -0.10
C ALA A 62 1.92 6.44 -0.29
N ALA A 63 2.86 7.10 0.40
CA ALA A 63 4.26 6.71 0.40
C ALA A 63 4.44 5.33 1.05
N GLU A 64 3.78 5.08 2.18
CA GLU A 64 3.81 3.80 2.86
C GLU A 64 3.15 2.69 2.02
N CYS A 65 1.99 2.96 1.40
CA CYS A 65 1.34 2.01 0.48
C CYS A 65 2.24 1.59 -0.68
N ARG A 66 3.01 2.54 -1.26
CA ARG A 66 4.01 2.25 -2.29
C ARG A 66 5.17 1.42 -1.76
N ARG A 67 5.69 1.76 -0.58
CA ARG A 67 6.75 1.00 0.08
C ARG A 67 6.35 -0.46 0.29
N ARG A 68 5.12 -0.69 0.79
CA ARG A 68 4.56 -2.03 0.96
C ARG A 68 4.42 -2.78 -0.36
N ALA A 69 3.93 -2.12 -1.40
CA ALA A 69 3.80 -2.74 -2.72
C ALA A 69 5.15 -3.27 -3.23
N ASN A 70 6.20 -2.46 -3.14
CA ASN A 70 7.55 -2.87 -3.58
C ASN A 70 8.08 -4.07 -2.81
N LEU A 71 7.82 -4.11 -1.49
CA LEU A 71 8.23 -5.23 -0.65
C LEU A 71 7.49 -6.51 -1.04
N LEU A 72 6.16 -6.43 -1.19
CA LEU A 72 5.32 -7.57 -1.58
C LEU A 72 5.68 -8.09 -2.97
N ASP A 73 5.92 -7.20 -3.95
CA ASP A 73 6.34 -7.58 -5.30
C ASP A 73 7.70 -8.30 -5.27
N THR A 74 8.63 -7.86 -4.42
CA THR A 74 9.91 -8.55 -4.22
C THR A 74 9.72 -9.95 -3.66
N GLN A 75 8.82 -10.14 -2.69
CA GLN A 75 8.55 -11.45 -2.09
C GLN A 75 7.80 -12.37 -3.05
N ILE A 76 6.83 -11.87 -3.80
CA ILE A 76 6.13 -12.61 -4.85
C ILE A 76 7.15 -13.09 -5.88
N PHE A 77 8.06 -12.23 -6.33
CA PHE A 77 9.11 -12.62 -7.26
C PHE A 77 10.00 -13.75 -6.69
N ARG A 78 10.46 -13.61 -5.43
CA ARG A 78 11.28 -14.65 -4.77
C ARG A 78 10.58 -16.00 -4.66
N LEU A 79 9.28 -16.00 -4.32
CA LEU A 79 8.51 -17.22 -4.12
C LEU A 79 8.04 -17.87 -5.43
N THR A 80 7.92 -17.08 -6.52
CA THR A 80 7.51 -17.59 -7.84
C THR A 80 8.69 -18.05 -8.69
N VAL A 81 9.87 -17.46 -8.53
CA VAL A 81 11.10 -17.91 -9.19
C VAL A 81 11.69 -19.09 -8.40
N ARG A 82 11.26 -20.30 -8.77
CA ARG A 82 11.85 -21.55 -8.27
C ARG A 82 13.36 -21.57 -8.59
N PRO A 83 14.28 -21.86 -7.65
CA PRO A 83 15.64 -22.17 -8.03
C PRO A 83 15.59 -23.38 -8.96
N LEU A 84 16.13 -23.24 -10.18
CA LEU A 84 16.38 -24.38 -11.06
C LEU A 84 17.20 -25.40 -10.26
N PRO A 85 16.79 -26.68 -10.19
CA PRO A 85 17.62 -27.69 -9.57
C PRO A 85 18.96 -27.71 -10.31
N ARG A 86 20.06 -27.47 -9.58
CA ARG A 86 21.40 -27.72 -10.09
C ARG A 86 21.47 -29.22 -10.38
N GLN A 87 21.41 -29.58 -11.66
CA GLN A 87 21.80 -30.92 -12.09
C GLN A 87 23.31 -31.03 -11.85
N GLY A 88 23.66 -31.88 -10.90
CA GLY A 88 25.02 -32.38 -10.72
C GLY A 88 25.30 -33.53 -11.67
#